data_AF-A0A3P9DU65-F1
#
_entry.id   AF-A0A3P9DU65-F1
#
_cell.length_a   1.000
_cell.length_b   1.000
_cell.length_c   1.000
_cell.angle_alpha   90.00
_cell.angle_beta   90.00
_cell.angle_gamma   90.00
#
_symmetry.space_group_name_H-M   'P 1'
#
loop_
_entity.id
_entity.type
_entity.pdbx_description
1 polymer ?
#
loop_
_entity_poly.entity_id
_entity_poly.type
_entity_poly.pdbx_seq_one_letter_code
_entity_poly.pdbx_strand_id
1 'polypeptide(L)' 'MSGQTLTDRIAAAQYSLTGSEVCRAVCKATTHEQTAPKKKHLECEYIYV' A
#
# COMPACT_ATOMS: atom_id res chain seq x y z
N MET A 1 -9.22 -8.12 -29.34
CA MET A 1 -9.15 -7.29 -28.11
C MET A 1 -8.72 -8.16 -26.95
N SER A 2 -7.40 -8.33 -26.76
CA SER A 2 -6.77 -8.82 -25.52
C SER A 2 -5.26 -8.64 -25.70
N GLY A 3 -4.79 -7.40 -25.55
CA GLY A 3 -3.38 -7.03 -25.73
C GLY A 3 -2.58 -7.03 -24.42
N GLN A 4 -3.16 -7.53 -23.33
CA GLN A 4 -2.51 -7.56 -22.03
C GLN A 4 -2.01 -8.98 -21.75
N THR A 5 -0.70 -9.12 -21.55
CA THR A 5 -0.08 -10.42 -21.27
C THR A 5 -0.41 -10.88 -19.85
N LEU A 6 -0.17 -12.16 -19.56
CA LEU A 6 -0.30 -12.67 -18.19
C LEU A 6 0.62 -11.91 -17.22
N THR A 7 1.84 -11.58 -17.66
CA THR A 7 2.81 -10.81 -16.88
C THR A 7 2.27 -9.43 -16.53
N ASP A 8 1.64 -8.74 -17.47
CA ASP A 8 1.04 -7.42 -17.23
C ASP A 8 -0.10 -7.49 -16.20
N ARG A 9 -0.89 -8.57 -16.22
CA ARG A 9 -1.96 -8.80 -15.22
C ARG A 9 -1.39 -9.05 -13.83
N ILE A 10 -0.32 -9.81 -13.73
CA ILE A 10 0.37 -10.07 -12.45
C ILE A 10 0.95 -8.76 -11.90
N ALA A 11 1.62 -7.98 -12.75
CA ALA A 11 2.15 -6.67 -12.36
C ALA A 11 1.03 -5.73 -11.90
N ALA A 12 -0.08 -5.66 -12.64
CA ALA A 12 -1.24 -4.85 -12.26
C ALA A 12 -1.86 -5.28 -10.92
N ALA A 13 -1.93 -6.59 -10.66
CA ALA A 13 -2.39 -7.12 -9.38
C ALA A 13 -1.44 -6.72 -8.23
N GLN A 14 -0.13 -6.83 -8.43
CA GLN A 14 0.87 -6.41 -7.45
C GLN A 14 0.75 -4.91 -7.14
N TYR A 15 0.70 -4.05 -8.17
CA TYR A 15 0.54 -2.61 -7.96
C TYR A 15 -0.76 -2.27 -7.22
N SER A 16 -1.85 -2.96 -7.53
CA SER A 16 -3.14 -2.76 -6.85
C SER A 16 -3.05 -3.13 -5.36
N LEU A 17 -2.42 -4.25 -5.03
CA LEU A 17 -2.23 -4.71 -3.65
C LEU A 17 -1.33 -3.75 -2.87
N THR A 18 -0.17 -3.39 -3.43
CA THR A 18 0.77 -2.47 -2.79
C THR A 18 0.13 -1.09 -2.56
N GLY A 19 -0.58 -0.55 -3.55
CA GLY A 19 -1.27 0.73 -3.42
C GLY A 19 -2.33 0.72 -2.32
N SER A 20 -3.11 -0.35 -2.22
CA SER A 20 -4.13 -0.51 -1.17
C SER A 20 -3.54 -0.49 0.23
N GLU A 21 -2.44 -1.22 0.45
CA GLU A 21 -1.80 -1.29 1.78
C GLU A 21 -1.17 0.04 2.19
N VAL A 22 -0.53 0.76 1.26
CA VAL A 22 0.02 2.10 1.52
C VAL A 22 -1.09 3.09 1.90
N CYS A 23 -2.16 3.16 1.11
CA CYS A 23 -3.30 4.02 1.40
C CYS A 23 -3.89 3.73 2.79
N ARG A 24 -4.01 2.45 3.15
CA ARG A 24 -4.51 2.03 4.45
C ARG A 24 -3.59 2.46 5.60
N ALA A 25 -2.28 2.35 5.43
CA ALA A 25 -1.30 2.78 6.43
C ALA A 25 -1.37 4.29 6.66
N VAL A 26 -1.44 5.09 5.58
CA VAL A 26 -1.57 6.55 5.64
C VAL A 26 -2.84 6.94 6.39
N CYS A 27 -4.01 6.43 6.01
CA CYS A 27 -5.28 6.78 6.68
C CYS A 27 -5.29 6.42 8.18
N LYS A 28 -4.58 5.36 8.59
CA LYS A 28 -4.44 4.98 10.01
C LYS A 28 -3.43 5.83 10.76
N ALA A 29 -2.44 6.39 10.07
CA ALA A 29 -1.46 7.32 10.63
C ALA A 29 -2.00 8.74 10.75
N THR A 30 -2.88 9.16 9.84
CA THR A 30 -3.46 10.52 9.76
C THR A 30 -4.91 10.54 10.21
N THR A 31 -5.18 10.11 11.45
CA THR A 31 -6.52 10.24 12.03
C THR A 31 -6.76 11.68 12.49
N HIS A 32 -8.02 12.06 12.69
CA HIS A 32 -8.37 13.34 13.33
C HIS A 32 -8.06 13.36 14.84
N GLU A 33 -7.60 12.25 15.40
CA GLU A 33 -7.15 12.20 16.78
C GLU A 33 -5.83 12.99 16.89
N GLN A 34 -5.74 13.95 17.81
CA GLN A 34 -4.51 14.71 18.06
C GLN A 34 -3.50 13.87 18.87
N THR A 35 -3.10 12.74 18.31
CA THR A 35 -2.05 11.86 18.81
C THR A 35 -1.01 11.67 17.73
N ALA A 36 0.24 11.48 18.13
CA ALA A 36 1.27 11.06 17.20
C ALA A 36 0.87 9.74 16.52
N PRO A 37 1.22 9.53 15.24
CA PRO A 37 1.02 8.25 14.57
C PRO A 37 1.65 7.11 15.37
N LYS A 38 0.88 6.03 15.56
CA LYS A 38 1.34 4.88 16.34
C LYS A 38 2.55 4.24 15.65
N LYS A 39 3.53 3.78 16.43
CA LYS A 39 4.78 3.14 15.95
C LYS A 39 4.50 2.06 14.89
N LYS A 40 3.49 1.22 15.12
CA LYS A 40 3.03 0.18 14.19
C LYS A 40 2.51 0.65 12.82
N HIS A 41 2.23 1.95 12.65
CA HIS A 41 1.86 2.54 11.36
C HIS A 41 3.09 3.17 10.66
N LEU A 42 4.16 3.43 11.40
CA LEU A 42 5.41 4.03 10.93
C LEU A 42 6.46 2.97 10.61
N GLU A 43 6.44 1.84 11.34
CA GLU A 43 7.21 0.63 11.04
C GLU A 43 6.60 -0.07 9.83
N CYS A 44 6.75 0.53 8.65
CA CYS A 44 6.54 -0.20 7.41
C CYS A 44 7.67 -1.23 7.27
N GLU A 45 7.43 -2.47 7.72
CA GLU A 45 8.24 -3.68 7.42
C GLU A 45 8.41 -3.94 5.90
N TYR A 46 7.83 -3.09 5.04
CA TYR A 46 7.80 -3.23 3.58
C TYR A 46 8.79 -2.33 2.83
N ILE A 47 9.75 -1.68 3.52
CA ILE A 47 10.88 -0.98 2.87
C ILE A 47 12.15 -1.84 3.01
N TYR A 48 12.11 -3.02 2.40
CA TYR A 48 13.27 -3.61 1.75
C TYR A 48 12.84 -3.82 0.29
N VAL A 49 12.97 -2.75 -0.50
CA VAL A 49 13.06 -2.88 -1.96
C VAL A 49 14.45 -3.38 -2.29
#